data_AF-A0A938SDV0-F1
#
_entry.id   AF-A0A938SDV0-F1
#
_cell.length_a   1.000
_cell.length_b   1.000
_cell.length_c   1.000
_cell.angle_alpha   90.00
_cell.angle_beta   90.00
_cell.angle_gamma   90.00
#
_symmetry.space_group_name_H-M   'P 1'
#
loop_
_entity.id
_entity.type
_entity.pdbx_description
1 polymer ?
#
loop_
_entity_poly.entity_id
_entity_poly.type
_entity_poly.pdbx_seq_one_letter_code
_entity_poly.pdbx_strand_id
1 'polypeptide(L)'
;MIPLEEFFPVGVYVGGSGPVATMGAQGASVEEQIEAACADLKAHHFNCAWLSNASPKHLDAWFASGEKHGVRVIPQGGGMPMYLLCAGWWKDRWEPAIEKQVKPFYREMAQKYRNNRA
;
A
#
# COMPACT_ATOMS: atom_id res chain seq x y z
N MET A 1 25.54 -13.93 -11.35
CA MET A 1 25.30 -12.72 -10.55
C MET A 1 23.87 -12.78 -10.08
N ILE A 2 23.60 -12.63 -8.79
CA ILE A 2 22.22 -12.66 -8.30
C ILE A 2 21.56 -11.33 -8.67
N PRO A 3 20.33 -11.31 -9.21
CA PRO A 3 19.61 -10.09 -9.53
C PRO A 3 19.41 -9.17 -8.31
N LEU A 4 19.49 -7.86 -8.51
CA LEU A 4 19.42 -6.86 -7.43
C LEU A 4 18.08 -6.94 -6.68
N GLU A 5 17.01 -7.22 -7.42
CA GLU A 5 15.64 -7.40 -6.95
C GLU A 5 15.45 -8.62 -6.04
N GLU A 6 16.42 -9.54 -5.93
CA GLU A 6 16.35 -10.60 -4.93
C GLU A 6 16.72 -10.11 -3.52
N PHE A 7 17.42 -8.97 -3.42
CA PHE A 7 17.90 -8.43 -2.14
C PHE A 7 17.39 -7.03 -1.82
N PHE A 8 17.17 -6.21 -2.84
CA PHE A 8 16.79 -4.82 -2.68
C PHE A 8 15.35 -4.60 -3.17
N PRO A 9 14.51 -3.88 -2.40
CA PRO A 9 13.22 -3.46 -2.91
C PRO A 9 13.44 -2.38 -3.98
N VAL A 10 13.27 -2.77 -5.24
CA VAL A 10 13.27 -1.90 -6.41
C VAL A 10 11.80 -1.65 -6.74
N GLY A 11 11.30 -0.48 -6.38
CA GLY A 11 9.86 -0.19 -6.45
C GLY A 11 9.54 1.26 -6.71
N VAL A 12 8.26 1.58 -6.61
CA VAL A 12 7.73 2.95 -6.75
C VAL A 12 6.73 3.29 -5.64
N TYR A 13 6.54 4.59 -5.40
CA TYR A 13 5.44 5.07 -4.56
C TYR A 13 4.15 5.11 -5.38
N VAL A 14 3.08 4.52 -4.85
CA VAL A 14 1.78 4.39 -5.55
C VAL A 14 0.65 4.88 -4.65
N GLY A 15 -0.41 5.45 -5.25
CA GLY A 15 -1.66 5.73 -4.52
C GLY A 15 -2.37 4.43 -4.13
N GLY A 16 -2.51 4.15 -2.83
CA GLY A 16 -3.09 2.90 -2.34
C GLY A 16 -4.61 2.79 -2.49
N SER A 17 -5.32 3.89 -2.73
CA SER A 17 -6.79 3.93 -2.92
C SER A 17 -7.20 4.32 -4.34
N GLY A 18 -6.24 4.32 -5.27
CA GLY A 18 -6.41 4.76 -6.65
C GLY A 18 -5.03 4.82 -7.32
N PRO A 19 -4.38 3.67 -7.56
CA PRO A 19 -3.14 3.64 -8.30
C PRO A 19 -3.46 4.21 -9.68
N VAL A 20 -2.91 5.39 -10.01
CA VAL A 20 -3.34 6.24 -11.12
C VAL A 20 -3.66 5.38 -12.34
N ALA A 21 -4.94 5.40 -12.74
CA ALA A 21 -5.37 4.87 -14.01
C ALA A 21 -4.48 5.50 -15.10
N THR A 22 -3.67 4.70 -15.78
CA THR A 22 -3.21 5.08 -17.12
C THR A 22 -4.46 5.46 -17.92
N MET A 23 -4.36 6.35 -18.91
CA MET A 23 -5.55 6.85 -19.64
C MET A 23 -6.48 5.74 -20.20
N GLY A 24 -6.04 4.47 -20.22
CA GLY A 24 -6.86 3.30 -20.55
C GLY A 24 -7.75 2.72 -19.42
N ALA A 25 -7.71 3.23 -18.18
CA ALA A 25 -8.48 2.70 -17.04
C ALA A 25 -9.70 3.56 -16.65
N GLN A 26 -10.22 4.35 -17.59
CA GLN A 26 -11.46 5.09 -17.39
C GLN A 26 -12.63 4.09 -17.19
N GLY A 27 -13.16 4.00 -15.97
CA GLY A 27 -14.24 3.08 -15.60
C GLY A 27 -13.82 1.78 -14.91
N ALA A 28 -12.51 1.53 -14.75
CA ALA A 28 -12.03 0.38 -13.99
C ALA A 28 -12.25 0.55 -12.49
N SER A 29 -12.63 -0.53 -11.81
CA SER A 29 -12.68 -0.60 -10.35
C SER A 29 -11.28 -0.38 -9.74
N VAL A 30 -11.22 -0.02 -8.45
CA VAL A 30 -9.94 0.17 -7.75
C VAL A 30 -9.16 -1.13 -7.71
N GLU A 31 -9.84 -2.27 -7.53
CA GLU A 31 -9.26 -3.60 -7.53
C GLU A 31 -8.61 -3.97 -8.88
N GLU A 32 -9.26 -3.62 -10.00
CA GLU A 32 -8.68 -3.80 -11.34
C GLU A 32 -7.45 -2.90 -11.56
N GLN A 33 -7.49 -1.67 -11.06
CA GLN A 33 -6.34 -0.76 -11.13
C GLN A 33 -5.16 -1.27 -10.30
N ILE A 34 -5.42 -1.87 -9.12
CA ILE A 34 -4.41 -2.52 -8.28
C ILE A 34 -3.75 -3.69 -9.02
N GLU A 35 -4.57 -4.55 -9.62
CA GLU A 35 -4.09 -5.70 -10.39
C GLU A 35 -3.21 -5.27 -11.57
N ALA A 36 -3.66 -4.26 -12.33
CA ALA A 36 -2.90 -3.70 -13.43
C ALA A 36 -1.57 -3.09 -12.95
N ALA A 37 -1.57 -2.37 -11.82
CA ALA A 37 -0.35 -1.78 -11.27
C ALA A 37 0.69 -2.84 -10.87
N CYS A 38 0.29 -3.92 -10.20
CA CYS A 38 1.21 -5.00 -9.83
C CYS A 38 1.77 -5.72 -11.07
N ALA A 39 0.92 -5.99 -12.06
CA ALA A 39 1.35 -6.60 -13.33
C ALA A 39 2.35 -5.72 -14.09
N ASP A 40 2.08 -4.40 -14.15
CA ASP A 40 2.94 -3.43 -14.83
C ASP A 40 4.31 -3.31 -14.13
N LEU A 41 4.32 -3.23 -12.80
CA LEU A 41 5.56 -3.23 -12.02
C LEU A 41 6.41 -4.47 -12.31
N LYS A 42 5.79 -5.65 -12.33
CA LYS A 42 6.49 -6.89 -12.64
C LYS A 42 7.04 -6.90 -14.06
N ALA A 43 6.25 -6.46 -15.04
CA ALA A 43 6.66 -6.36 -16.44
C ALA A 43 7.86 -5.41 -16.63
N HIS A 44 7.98 -4.40 -15.77
CA HIS A 44 9.08 -3.44 -15.74
C HIS A 44 10.20 -3.79 -14.74
N HIS A 45 10.25 -5.04 -14.26
CA HIS A 45 11.28 -5.56 -13.35
C HIS A 45 11.34 -4.88 -11.97
N PHE A 46 10.26 -4.21 -11.55
CA PHE A 46 10.07 -3.80 -10.17
C PHE A 46 9.53 -4.96 -9.33
N ASN A 47 9.90 -5.01 -8.05
CA ASN A 47 9.51 -6.03 -7.09
C ASN A 47 8.81 -5.44 -5.85
N CYS A 48 8.52 -4.14 -5.84
CA CYS A 48 8.01 -3.47 -4.65
C CYS A 48 7.06 -2.31 -4.98
N ALA A 49 6.02 -2.13 -4.16
CA ALA A 49 5.11 -0.99 -4.19
C ALA A 49 4.97 -0.37 -2.79
N TRP A 50 5.30 0.92 -2.66
CA TRP A 50 5.06 1.68 -1.43
C TRP A 50 3.74 2.42 -1.53
N LEU A 51 2.72 1.93 -0.83
CA LEU A 51 1.39 2.49 -0.92
C LEU A 51 1.28 3.74 -0.06
N SER A 52 0.98 4.88 -0.70
CA SER A 52 0.59 6.13 -0.05
C SER A 52 -0.93 6.20 0.10
N ASN A 53 -1.45 6.69 1.24
CA ASN A 53 -2.90 6.85 1.44
C ASN A 53 -3.72 5.57 1.23
N ALA A 54 -3.18 4.41 1.60
CA ALA A 54 -3.89 3.14 1.47
C ALA A 54 -5.04 3.04 2.47
N SER A 55 -6.26 2.88 1.95
CA SER A 55 -7.43 2.57 2.78
C SER A 55 -7.39 1.11 3.23
N PRO A 56 -7.74 0.78 4.49
CA PRO A 56 -7.89 -0.60 4.95
C PRO A 56 -8.76 -1.46 4.03
N LYS A 57 -9.75 -0.84 3.37
CA LYS A 57 -10.69 -1.50 2.45
C LYS A 57 -10.00 -2.23 1.29
N HIS A 58 -8.90 -1.70 0.76
CA HIS A 58 -8.26 -2.23 -0.45
C HIS A 58 -6.94 -2.96 -0.17
N LEU A 59 -6.52 -3.04 1.10
CA LEU A 59 -5.24 -3.68 1.45
C LEU A 59 -5.23 -5.17 1.14
N ASP A 60 -6.34 -5.89 1.36
CA ASP A 60 -6.44 -7.30 0.97
C ASP A 60 -6.25 -7.50 -0.55
N ALA A 61 -6.82 -6.61 -1.36
CA ALA A 61 -6.65 -6.65 -2.82
C ALA A 61 -5.20 -6.38 -3.25
N TRP A 62 -4.56 -5.37 -2.64
CA TRP A 62 -3.14 -5.09 -2.86
C TRP A 62 -2.25 -6.29 -2.52
N PHE A 63 -2.43 -6.86 -1.34
CA PHE A 63 -1.63 -7.99 -0.89
C PHE A 63 -1.83 -9.23 -1.77
N ALA A 64 -3.07 -9.55 -2.14
CA ALA A 64 -3.36 -10.68 -3.02
C ALA A 64 -2.75 -10.49 -4.43
N SER A 65 -2.84 -9.29 -4.98
CA SER A 65 -2.25 -8.98 -6.29
C SER A 65 -0.73 -8.94 -6.24
N GLY A 66 -0.15 -8.36 -5.19
CA GLY A 66 1.30 -8.36 -4.96
C GLY A 66 1.87 -9.77 -4.91
N GLU A 67 1.24 -10.67 -4.15
CA GLU A 67 1.61 -12.09 -4.10
C GLU A 67 1.53 -12.76 -5.48
N LYS A 68 0.43 -12.53 -6.20
CA LYS A 68 0.23 -13.08 -7.55
C LYS A 68 1.34 -12.68 -8.53
N HIS A 69 1.82 -11.43 -8.46
CA HIS A 69 2.80 -10.87 -9.42
C HIS A 69 4.24 -10.85 -8.90
N GLY A 70 4.47 -11.30 -7.67
CA GLY A 70 5.80 -11.22 -7.03
C GLY A 70 6.23 -9.77 -6.79
N VAL A 71 5.29 -8.93 -6.36
CA VAL A 71 5.50 -7.54 -5.98
C VAL A 71 5.23 -7.40 -4.48
N ARG A 72 6.28 -7.04 -3.74
CA ARG A 72 6.19 -6.73 -2.33
C ARG A 72 5.38 -5.47 -2.09
N VAL A 73 4.27 -5.61 -1.37
CA VAL A 73 3.44 -4.47 -0.98
C VAL A 73 3.87 -3.98 0.38
N ILE A 74 4.30 -2.73 0.43
CA ILE A 74 4.62 -2.03 1.68
C ILE A 74 3.51 -1.01 1.91
N PRO A 75 2.49 -1.34 2.74
CA PRO A 75 1.49 -0.35 3.13
C PRO A 75 2.19 0.71 3.98
N GLN A 76 2.37 1.89 3.41
CA GLN A 76 2.76 3.04 4.20
C GLN A 76 1.47 3.74 4.62
N GLY A 77 1.24 3.86 5.93
CA GLY A 77 0.49 5.01 6.43
C GLY A 77 1.39 6.24 6.33
N GLY A 78 1.80 6.58 5.11
CA GLY A 78 2.60 7.76 4.79
C GLY A 78 1.80 8.99 5.20
N GLY A 79 2.01 9.44 6.43
CA GLY A 79 1.09 10.32 7.13
C GLY A 79 -0.06 9.55 7.81
N MET A 80 -0.55 10.11 8.92
CA MET A 80 -1.73 9.61 9.63
C MET A 80 -2.81 9.21 8.61
N PRO A 81 -3.37 7.99 8.65
CA PRO A 81 -4.34 7.53 7.65
C PRO A 81 -5.34 8.63 7.31
N MET A 82 -5.51 8.98 6.03
CA MET A 82 -6.20 10.22 5.63
C MET A 82 -7.63 10.36 6.20
N TYR A 83 -8.30 9.26 6.57
CA TYR A 83 -9.59 9.31 7.27
C TYR A 83 -9.49 9.98 8.66
N LEU A 84 -8.31 9.99 9.27
CA LEU A 84 -7.98 10.69 10.49
C LEU A 84 -7.58 12.16 10.24
N LEU A 85 -7.10 12.49 9.04
CA LEU A 85 -6.79 13.87 8.65
C LEU A 85 -8.07 14.73 8.61
N CYS A 86 -9.20 14.14 8.23
CA CYS A 86 -10.52 14.77 8.23
C CYS A 86 -11.12 14.95 9.64
N ALA A 87 -10.49 14.44 10.70
CA ALA A 87 -11.00 14.53 12.07
C ALA A 87 -10.57 15.82 12.82
N GLY A 88 -9.81 16.71 12.17
CA GLY A 88 -9.52 18.06 12.67
C GLY A 88 -8.24 18.19 13.54
N TRP A 89 -7.26 18.89 12.96
CA TRP A 89 -6.16 19.67 13.55
C TRP A 89 -4.93 18.96 14.17
N TRP A 90 -3.78 19.63 13.95
CA TRP A 90 -2.43 19.09 13.89
C TRP A 90 -1.55 19.32 15.14
N LYS A 91 -1.98 20.09 16.14
CA LYS A 91 -1.06 20.60 17.17
C LYS A 91 -1.18 19.95 18.56
N ASP A 92 -2.38 19.55 18.99
CA ASP A 92 -2.62 19.29 20.43
C ASP A 92 -3.13 17.87 20.79
N ARG A 93 -3.25 16.94 19.82
CA ARG A 93 -3.87 15.60 20.04
C ARG A 93 -3.00 14.38 19.72
N TRP A 94 -1.69 14.58 19.52
CA TRP A 94 -0.81 13.55 18.97
C TRP A 94 -0.70 12.30 19.85
N GLU A 95 -0.41 12.44 21.13
CA GLU A 95 -0.15 11.27 21.97
C GLU A 95 -1.40 10.38 22.14
N PRO A 96 -2.59 10.92 22.45
CA PRO A 96 -3.79 10.09 22.56
C PRO A 96 -4.22 9.48 21.21
N ALA A 97 -4.06 10.17 20.08
CA ALA A 97 -4.45 9.65 18.77
C ALA A 97 -3.48 8.57 18.26
N ILE A 98 -2.17 8.72 18.54
CA ILE A 98 -1.18 7.69 18.23
C ILE A 98 -1.52 6.40 18.99
N GLU A 99 -1.78 6.49 20.29
CA GLU A 99 -2.10 5.32 21.10
C GLU A 99 -3.46 4.69 20.76
N LYS A 100 -4.48 5.51 20.45
CA LYS A 100 -5.85 5.01 20.27
C LYS A 100 -6.21 4.65 18.82
N GLN A 101 -5.46 5.14 17.83
CA GLN A 101 -5.84 4.99 16.42
C GLN A 101 -4.67 4.46 15.58
N VAL A 102 -3.50 5.09 15.68
CA VAL A 102 -2.34 4.74 14.82
C VAL A 102 -1.72 3.39 15.22
N LYS A 103 -1.36 3.21 16.50
CA LYS A 103 -0.77 1.95 16.98
C LYS A 103 -1.72 0.76 16.82
N PRO A 104 -3.03 0.85 17.15
CA PRO A 104 -3.97 -0.24 16.90
C PRO A 104 -4.05 -0.62 15.42
N PHE A 105 -4.14 0.37 14.52
CA PHE A 105 -4.11 0.11 13.08
C PHE A 105 -2.84 -0.64 12.66
N TYR A 106 -1.65 -0.13 13.01
CA TYR A 106 -0.40 -0.80 12.64
C TYR A 106 -0.22 -2.17 13.32
N ARG A 107 -0.77 -2.38 14.53
CA ARG A 107 -0.81 -3.69 15.18
C ARG A 107 -1.70 -4.66 14.43
N GLU A 108 -2.90 -4.23 14.04
CA GLU A 108 -3.83 -5.04 13.24
C GLU A 108 -3.19 -5.41 11.90
N MET A 109 -2.61 -4.43 11.21
CA MET A 109 -1.86 -4.64 9.96
C MET A 109 -0.71 -5.64 10.15
N ALA A 110 0.11 -5.46 11.19
CA ALA A 110 1.19 -6.39 11.48
C ALA A 110 0.66 -7.79 11.81
N GLN A 111 -0.41 -7.92 12.59
CA GLN A 111 -0.99 -9.22 12.93
C GLN A 111 -1.58 -9.94 11.71
N LYS A 112 -2.36 -9.23 10.90
CA LYS A 112 -3.05 -9.79 9.73
C LYS A 112 -2.08 -10.14 8.61
N TYR A 113 -1.05 -9.32 8.38
CA TYR A 113 -0.19 -9.43 7.20
C TYR A 113 1.28 -9.79 7.48
N ARG A 114 1.69 -10.07 8.73
CA ARG A 114 3.08 -10.46 9.07
C ARG A 114 3.66 -11.61 8.25
N ASN A 115 2.81 -12.52 7.79
CA ASN A 115 3.23 -13.71 7.05
C ASN A 115 3.14 -13.52 5.54
N ASN A 116 2.66 -12.37 5.08
CA ASN A 116 2.66 -12.08 3.65
C ASN A 116 4.10 -11.76 3.23
N ARG A 117 4.69 -12.69 2.48
CA ARG A 117 6.11 -12.67 2.07
C ARG A 117 6.30 -12.26 0.61
N ALA A 118 5.21 -11.90 -0.08
CA ALA A 118 5.27 -11.29 -1.39
C ALA A 118 6.22 -10.10 -1.39
#